data_AF-A0A533W858-F1
#
_entry.id   AF-A0A533W858-F1
#
_cell.length_a   1.000
_cell.length_b   1.000
_cell.length_c   1.000
_cell.angle_alpha   90.00
_cell.angle_beta   90.00
_cell.angle_gamma   90.00
#
_symmetry.space_group_name_H-M   'P 1'
#
loop_
_entity.id
_entity.type
_entity.pdbx_description
1 polymer ?
#
loop_
_entity_poly.entity_id
_entity_poly.type
_entity_poly.pdbx_seq_one_letter_code
_entity_poly.pdbx_strand_id
1 'polypeptide(L)'
;NVALNAQQEKALDIVRTLMQKYGSTGVQEAVNIACFKLLHNIAVYPVEDEFKLIDKKGNILPDVRLLSEGSTAKDLAETVHADLARGFLYAVDARTKQRIGADHKLKSGDVIKIVSATSRG
;
A
#
# COMPACT_ATOMS: atom_id res chain seq x y z
N ASN A 1 25.34 -16.69 20.15
CA ASN A 1 24.84 -18.02 19.75
C ASN A 1 24.65 -18.88 20.97
N VAL A 2 23.40 -19.04 21.41
CA VAL A 2 23.04 -19.95 22.51
C VAL A 2 22.58 -21.27 21.87
N ALA A 3 23.16 -22.39 22.31
CA ALA A 3 22.74 -23.71 21.86
C ALA A 3 21.35 -24.03 22.44
N LEU A 4 20.42 -24.45 21.58
CA LEU A 4 19.08 -24.87 22.00
C LEU A 4 19.19 -26.19 22.75
N ASN A 5 18.38 -26.36 23.80
CA ASN A 5 18.25 -27.66 24.45
C ASN A 5 17.26 -28.55 23.67
N ALA A 6 17.32 -29.87 23.91
CA ALA A 6 16.50 -30.84 23.19
C ALA A 6 14.98 -30.61 23.32
N GLN A 7 14.51 -30.02 24.42
CA GLN A 7 13.09 -29.67 24.59
C GLN A 7 12.69 -28.49 23.70
N GLN A 8 13.56 -27.48 23.55
CA GLN A 8 13.35 -26.33 22.68
C GLN A 8 13.37 -26.75 21.20
N GLU A 9 14.29 -27.64 20.80
CA GLU A 9 14.32 -28.19 19.45
C GLU A 9 13.03 -28.94 19.12
N LYS A 10 12.59 -29.82 20.03
CA LYS A 10 11.34 -30.57 19.85
C LYS A 10 10.11 -29.66 19.76
N ALA A 11 10.06 -28.59 20.55
CA ALA A 11 8.99 -27.61 20.49
C ALA A 11 8.96 -26.86 19.14
N LEU A 12 10.13 -26.48 18.62
CA LEU A 12 10.23 -25.83 17.31
C LEU A 12 9.84 -26.77 16.16
N ASP A 13 10.14 -28.06 16.26
CA ASP A 13 9.71 -29.05 15.27
C ASP A 13 8.19 -29.20 15.24
N ILE A 14 7.52 -29.21 16.40
CA ILE A 14 6.05 -29.23 16.48
C ILE A 14 5.47 -27.99 15.80
N VAL A 15 5.99 -26.80 16.13
CA VAL A 15 5.56 -25.54 15.50
C VAL A 15 5.79 -25.59 13.99
N ARG A 16 6.93 -26.12 13.55
CA ARG A 16 7.25 -26.26 12.12
C ARG A 16 6.25 -27.18 11.40
N THR A 17 5.92 -28.33 11.99
CA THR A 17 4.93 -29.26 11.40
C THR A 17 3.55 -28.61 11.30
N LEU A 18 3.12 -27.86 12.33
CA LEU A 18 1.87 -27.12 12.30
C LEU A 18 1.88 -26.03 11.21
N MET A 19 2.96 -25.25 11.12
CA MET A 19 3.11 -24.22 10.10
C MET A 19 3.18 -24.81 8.68
N GLN A 20 3.79 -25.98 8.49
CA GLN A 20 3.78 -26.68 7.20
C GLN A 20 2.39 -27.20 6.83
N LYS A 21 1.62 -27.68 7.81
CA LYS A 21 0.27 -28.20 7.60
C LYS A 21 -0.73 -27.09 7.25
N TYR A 22 -0.69 -25.97 7.96
CA TYR A 22 -1.65 -24.87 7.81
C TYR A 22 -1.13 -23.73 6.92
N GLY A 23 0.15 -23.75 6.55
CA GLY A 23 0.81 -22.75 5.69
C GLY A 23 1.09 -21.40 6.36
N SER A 24 0.26 -20.97 7.32
CA SER A 24 0.44 -19.73 8.07
C SER A 24 -0.19 -19.83 9.47
N THR A 25 -0.07 -18.75 10.26
CA THR A 25 -0.77 -18.61 11.54
C THR A 25 -2.24 -18.18 11.38
N GLY A 26 -2.68 -17.83 10.16
CA GLY A 26 -4.02 -17.30 9.88
C GLY A 26 -4.23 -15.83 10.26
N VAL A 27 -3.34 -15.21 11.06
CA VAL A 27 -3.49 -13.81 11.50
C VAL A 27 -3.46 -12.85 10.32
N GLN A 28 -2.47 -12.99 9.41
CA GLN A 28 -2.39 -12.15 8.22
C GLN A 28 -3.59 -12.37 7.29
N GLU A 29 -4.07 -13.60 7.18
CA GLU A 29 -5.24 -13.94 6.35
C GLU A 29 -6.50 -13.27 6.90
N ALA A 30 -6.73 -13.34 8.22
CA ALA A 30 -7.86 -12.69 8.86
C ALA A 30 -7.86 -11.18 8.65
N VAL A 31 -6.69 -10.53 8.80
CA VAL A 31 -6.53 -9.09 8.53
C VAL A 31 -6.79 -8.78 7.05
N ASN A 32 -6.25 -9.58 6.12
CA ASN A 32 -6.47 -9.39 4.70
C ASN A 32 -7.96 -9.54 4.31
N ILE A 33 -8.66 -10.50 4.89
CA ILE A 33 -10.10 -10.69 4.67
C ILE A 33 -10.85 -9.46 5.18
N ALA A 34 -10.57 -9.00 6.40
CA ALA A 34 -11.22 -7.83 6.96
C ALA A 34 -11.02 -6.58 6.08
N CYS A 35 -9.77 -6.27 5.73
CA CYS A 35 -9.45 -5.07 4.96
C CYS A 35 -9.92 -5.14 3.50
N PHE A 36 -9.62 -6.23 2.78
CA PHE A 36 -9.80 -6.26 1.33
C PHE A 36 -11.09 -6.95 0.88
N LYS A 37 -11.62 -7.92 1.65
CA LYS A 37 -12.85 -8.65 1.27
C LYS A 37 -14.11 -8.10 1.91
N LEU A 38 -14.05 -7.70 3.19
CA LEU A 38 -15.23 -7.22 3.92
C LEU A 38 -15.39 -5.71 3.80
N LEU A 39 -14.32 -4.96 3.99
CA LEU A 39 -14.33 -3.49 3.87
C LEU A 39 -14.14 -3.00 2.43
N HIS A 40 -13.83 -3.92 1.50
CA HIS A 40 -13.59 -3.60 0.09
C HIS A 40 -12.56 -2.47 -0.09
N ASN A 41 -11.49 -2.47 0.72
CA ASN A 41 -10.44 -1.47 0.54
C ASN A 41 -9.52 -1.84 -0.63
N ILE A 42 -8.93 -0.83 -1.25
CA ILE A 42 -7.87 -0.93 -2.26
C ILE A 42 -6.58 -0.32 -1.70
N ALA A 43 -5.44 -0.91 -2.02
CA ALA A 43 -4.13 -0.39 -1.64
C ALA A 43 -3.54 0.45 -2.78
N VAL A 44 -3.32 1.74 -2.56
CA VAL A 44 -2.78 2.66 -3.58
C VAL A 44 -1.51 3.31 -3.07
N TYR A 45 -0.51 3.46 -3.92
CA TYR A 45 0.84 3.91 -3.56
C TYR A 45 1.09 5.33 -4.09
N PRO A 46 1.00 6.36 -3.26
CA PRO A 46 1.38 7.71 -3.66
C PRO A 46 2.90 7.84 -3.78
N VAL A 47 3.38 8.45 -4.87
CA VAL A 47 4.81 8.73 -5.11
C VAL A 47 5.01 10.17 -5.58
N GLU A 48 6.21 10.73 -5.40
CA GLU A 48 6.54 12.07 -5.92
C GLU A 48 7.21 11.99 -7.30
N ASP A 49 7.99 10.96 -7.57
CA ASP A 49 8.58 10.68 -8.88
C ASP A 49 7.94 9.42 -9.51
N GLU A 50 7.26 9.60 -10.64
CA GLU A 50 6.55 8.55 -11.37
C GLU A 50 7.50 7.63 -12.15
N PHE A 51 8.75 8.00 -12.38
CA PHE A 51 9.74 7.18 -13.08
C PHE A 51 10.52 6.31 -12.12
N LYS A 52 11.00 6.91 -11.02
CA LYS A 52 11.82 6.25 -9.99
C LYS A 52 10.98 5.61 -8.89
N LEU A 53 9.69 5.97 -8.79
CA LEU A 53 8.77 5.50 -7.75
C LEU A 53 9.24 5.91 -6.35
N ILE A 54 9.87 7.07 -6.22
CA ILE A 54 10.46 7.56 -4.97
C ILE A 54 9.74 8.78 -4.40
N ASP A 55 9.98 9.05 -3.12
CA ASP A 55 9.82 10.37 -2.51
C ASP A 55 11.07 11.26 -2.68
N LYS A 56 10.99 12.50 -2.21
CA LYS A 56 12.07 13.50 -2.11
C LYS A 56 13.27 13.01 -1.31
N LYS A 57 13.11 12.01 -0.45
CA LYS A 57 14.19 11.44 0.36
C LYS A 57 14.87 10.25 -0.33
N GLY A 58 14.35 9.80 -1.48
CA GLY A 58 14.87 8.66 -2.23
C GLY A 58 14.29 7.31 -1.79
N ASN A 59 13.25 7.28 -0.96
CA ASN A 59 12.60 6.04 -0.54
C ASN A 59 11.70 5.50 -1.64
N ILE A 60 11.90 4.24 -2.05
CA ILE A 60 11.09 3.58 -3.07
C ILE A 60 9.74 3.15 -2.48
N LEU A 61 8.64 3.54 -3.13
CA LEU A 61 7.26 3.29 -2.70
C LEU A 61 7.06 3.64 -1.22
N PRO A 62 7.19 4.93 -0.87
CA PRO A 62 7.37 5.40 0.50
C PRO A 62 6.17 5.09 1.40
N ASP A 63 4.96 5.06 0.83
CA ASP A 63 3.72 4.92 1.57
C ASP A 63 2.68 4.11 0.79
N VAL A 64 1.70 3.56 1.50
CA VAL A 64 0.53 2.87 0.95
C VAL A 64 -0.72 3.36 1.66
N ARG A 65 -1.71 3.78 0.88
CA ARG A 65 -3.00 4.25 1.37
C ARG A 65 -4.06 3.21 1.09
N LEU A 66 -4.79 2.83 2.13
CA LEU A 66 -6.00 2.04 2.02
C LEU A 66 -7.17 3.00 1.79
N LEU A 67 -7.79 2.87 0.63
CA LEU A 67 -8.97 3.64 0.23
C LEU A 67 -10.14 2.68 0.03
N SER A 68 -11.37 3.15 0.15
CA SER A 68 -12.53 2.33 -0.22
C SER A 68 -12.57 2.09 -1.73
N GLU A 69 -13.09 0.95 -2.15
CA GLU A 69 -13.28 0.66 -3.56
C GLU A 69 -14.14 1.75 -4.24
N GLY A 70 -13.68 2.21 -5.40
CA GLY A 70 -14.31 3.30 -6.14
C GLY A 70 -13.80 4.70 -5.79
N SER A 71 -12.90 4.85 -4.80
CA SER A 71 -12.18 6.10 -4.55
C SER A 71 -11.41 6.58 -5.78
N THR A 72 -11.23 7.89 -5.84
CA THR A 72 -10.69 8.61 -6.99
C THR A 72 -9.27 9.14 -6.74
N ALA A 73 -8.62 9.61 -7.79
CA ALA A 73 -7.31 10.27 -7.69
C ALA A 73 -7.33 11.48 -6.75
N LYS A 74 -8.45 12.20 -6.68
CA LYS A 74 -8.61 13.33 -5.75
C LYS A 74 -8.78 12.87 -4.30
N ASP A 75 -9.51 11.79 -4.06
CA ASP A 75 -9.66 11.22 -2.71
C ASP A 75 -8.31 10.75 -2.17
N LEU A 76 -7.47 10.14 -3.02
CA LEU A 76 -6.09 9.83 -2.65
C LEU A 76 -5.33 11.09 -2.22
N ALA A 77 -5.44 12.18 -2.97
CA ALA A 77 -4.78 13.45 -2.62
C ALA A 77 -5.25 13.98 -1.26
N GLU A 78 -6.53 13.83 -0.93
CA GLU A 78 -7.09 14.23 0.36
C GLU A 78 -6.50 13.40 1.51
N THR A 79 -6.31 12.09 1.32
CA THR A 79 -5.67 11.24 2.33
C THR A 79 -4.20 11.57 2.55
N VAL A 80 -3.49 12.08 1.54
CA VAL A 80 -2.10 12.52 1.68
C VAL A 80 -2.06 13.86 2.41
N HIS A 81 -2.77 14.87 1.91
CA HIS A 81 -2.92 16.17 2.56
C HIS A 81 -4.06 16.99 1.94
N ALA A 82 -4.90 17.64 2.75
CA ALA A 82 -6.02 18.46 2.28
C ALA A 82 -5.60 19.55 1.26
N ASP A 83 -4.43 20.16 1.41
CA ASP A 83 -3.92 21.15 0.45
C ASP A 83 -3.65 20.58 -0.93
N LEU A 84 -3.21 19.33 -1.03
CA LEU A 84 -2.99 18.67 -2.32
C LEU A 84 -4.33 18.41 -3.01
N ALA A 85 -5.37 18.05 -2.26
CA ALA A 85 -6.72 17.91 -2.81
C ALA A 85 -7.32 19.25 -3.27
N ARG A 86 -7.11 20.33 -2.50
CA ARG A 86 -7.58 21.68 -2.86
C ARG A 86 -6.91 22.22 -4.12
N GLY A 87 -5.60 21.98 -4.25
CA GLY A 87 -4.80 22.42 -5.40
C GLY A 87 -4.72 21.40 -6.53
N PHE A 88 -5.49 20.30 -6.48
CA PHE A 88 -5.36 19.18 -7.42
C PHE A 88 -5.51 19.67 -8.86
N LEU A 89 -4.51 19.36 -9.70
CA LEU A 89 -4.55 19.65 -11.14
C LEU A 89 -4.83 18.37 -11.93
N TYR A 90 -4.00 17.36 -11.72
CA TYR A 90 -4.13 16.04 -12.31
C TYR A 90 -3.27 15.05 -11.52
N ALA A 91 -3.39 13.77 -11.81
CA ALA A 91 -2.44 12.77 -11.33
C ALA A 91 -1.82 12.01 -12.51
N VAL A 92 -0.73 11.29 -12.24
CA VAL A 92 -0.05 10.44 -13.22
C VAL A 92 -0.02 9.03 -12.67
N ASP A 93 -0.54 8.08 -13.43
CA ASP A 93 -0.33 6.66 -13.15
C ASP A 93 1.09 6.28 -13.57
N ALA A 94 1.93 5.94 -12.59
CA ALA A 94 3.32 5.62 -12.79
C ALA A 94 3.54 4.30 -13.55
N ARG A 95 2.54 3.41 -13.64
CA ARG A 95 2.63 2.17 -14.42
C ARG A 95 2.39 2.42 -15.90
N THR A 96 1.31 3.14 -16.23
CA THR A 96 0.93 3.42 -17.62
C THR A 96 1.55 4.70 -18.18
N LYS A 97 2.14 5.54 -17.30
CA LYS A 97 2.65 6.88 -17.60
C LYS A 97 1.58 7.85 -18.13
N GLN A 98 0.30 7.53 -17.93
CA GLN A 98 -0.81 8.35 -18.40
C GLN A 98 -1.22 9.36 -17.34
N ARG A 99 -1.65 10.54 -17.81
CA ARG A 99 -2.31 11.53 -16.96
C ARG A 99 -3.75 11.10 -16.71
N ILE A 100 -4.16 11.14 -15.46
CA ILE A 100 -5.52 10.81 -15.01
C ILE A 100 -6.16 12.03 -14.35
N GLY A 101 -7.47 12.17 -14.55
CA GLY A 101 -8.27 13.25 -13.99
C GLY A 101 -8.62 13.01 -12.52
N ALA A 102 -9.21 14.03 -11.89
CA ALA A 102 -9.63 13.98 -10.49
C ALA A 102 -10.60 12.82 -10.21
N ASP A 103 -11.57 12.59 -11.10
CA ASP A 103 -12.62 11.58 -10.96
C ASP A 103 -12.21 10.17 -11.41
N HIS A 104 -10.93 9.98 -11.81
CA HIS A 104 -10.44 8.68 -12.22
C HIS A 104 -10.47 7.72 -11.03
N LYS A 105 -11.23 6.62 -11.16
CA LYS A 105 -11.34 5.59 -10.13
C LYS A 105 -10.05 4.77 -10.06
N LEU A 106 -9.50 4.69 -8.86
CA LEU A 106 -8.27 3.98 -8.58
C LEU A 106 -8.53 2.49 -8.39
N LYS A 107 -7.49 1.69 -8.62
CA LYS A 107 -7.48 0.25 -8.42
C LYS A 107 -6.39 -0.15 -7.43
N SER A 108 -6.59 -1.28 -6.77
CA SER A 108 -5.58 -1.82 -5.86
C SER A 108 -4.29 -2.13 -6.63
N GLY A 109 -3.15 -1.66 -6.12
CA GLY A 109 -1.84 -1.76 -6.75
C GLY A 109 -1.43 -0.57 -7.61
N ASP A 110 -2.31 0.42 -7.79
CA ASP A 110 -1.99 1.63 -8.54
C ASP A 110 -0.90 2.44 -7.84
N VAL A 111 0.00 2.99 -8.65
CA VAL A 111 1.10 3.84 -8.17
C VAL A 111 0.91 5.23 -8.77
N ILE A 112 0.56 6.20 -7.94
CA ILE A 112 0.00 7.46 -8.39
C ILE A 112 0.87 8.62 -7.94
N LYS A 113 1.29 9.46 -8.88
CA LYS A 113 1.86 10.77 -8.58
C LYS A 113 0.79 11.83 -8.65
N ILE A 114 0.57 12.55 -7.56
CA ILE A 114 -0.37 13.67 -7.52
C ILE A 114 0.35 14.95 -7.95
N VAL A 115 -0.25 15.70 -8.87
CA VAL A 115 0.23 17.02 -9.27
C VAL A 115 -0.77 18.06 -8.78
N SER A 116 -0.30 18.95 -7.90
CA SER A 116 -1.10 20.00 -7.30
C SER A 116 -0.41 21.36 -7.46
N ALA A 117 -1.19 22.42 -7.66
CA ALA A 117 -0.71 23.80 -7.67
C ALA A 117 -0.13 24.24 -6.32
N THR A 118 -0.54 23.59 -5.23
CA THR A 118 -0.03 23.82 -3.86
C THR A 118 1.15 22.92 -3.52
N SER A 119 1.51 21.98 -4.40
CA SER A 119 2.66 21.10 -4.21
C SER A 119 3.93 21.94 -4.26
N ARG A 120 4.54 22.16 -3.09
CA ARG A 120 5.87 22.78 -3.04
C ARG A 120 6.88 21.73 -3.51
N GLY A 121 7.71 22.10 -4.50
CA GLY A 121 8.80 21.28 -5.03
C GLY A 121 9.71 20.71 -3.96
#